data_AF-A0A254QWF3-F1
#
_entry.id   AF-A0A254QWF3-F1
#
_cell.length_a   1.000
_cell.length_b   1.000
_cell.length_c   1.000
_cell.angle_alpha   90.00
_cell.angle_beta   90.00
_cell.angle_gamma   90.00
#
_symmetry.space_group_name_H-M   'P 1'
#
loop_
_entity.id
_entity.type
_entity.pdbx_description
1 polymer ?
#
loop_
_entity_poly.entity_id
_entity_poly.type
_entity_poly.pdbx_seq_one_letter_code
_entity_poly.pdbx_strand_id
1 'polypeptide(L)'
;MLILPMMALMTGPVIVLAGSPSRVDRPVLVVSLPWGPSSEQIVQRADGRLLGPESAPLGVLATSDAPEFRSRLRAEGAILVIGASLIASICGT
;
A
#
# COMPACT_ATOMS: atom_id res chain seq x y z
N MET A 1 -6.46 18.70 -28.85
CA MET A 1 -6.63 17.24 -28.71
C MET A 1 -5.28 16.56 -28.42
N LEU A 2 -4.55 17.01 -27.38
CA LEU A 2 -3.22 16.48 -26.99
C LEU A 2 -3.11 16.26 -25.47
N ILE A 3 -4.22 16.40 -24.75
CA ILE A 3 -4.28 16.36 -23.28
C ILE A 3 -4.31 14.91 -22.76
N LEU A 4 -4.87 13.99 -23.54
CA LEU A 4 -5.00 12.58 -23.21
C LEU A 4 -3.65 11.82 -23.08
N PRO A 5 -2.65 11.97 -23.98
CA PRO A 5 -1.37 11.27 -23.82
C PRO A 5 -0.54 11.82 -22.65
N MET A 6 -0.61 13.13 -22.39
CA MET A 6 0.17 13.76 -21.32
C MET A 6 -0.27 13.28 -19.93
N MET A 7 -1.57 13.01 -19.75
CA MET A 7 -2.13 12.46 -18.52
C MET A 7 -1.76 10.98 -18.32
N ALA A 8 -1.60 10.21 -19.40
CA ALA A 8 -1.15 8.82 -19.36
C ALA A 8 0.34 8.67 -18.99
N LEU A 9 1.19 9.62 -19.39
CA LEU A 9 2.60 9.62 -18.99
C LEU A 9 2.79 9.84 -17.48
N MET A 10 1.91 10.60 -16.84
CA MET A 10 1.98 10.86 -15.40
C MET A 10 1.45 9.70 -14.55
N THR A 11 0.54 8.86 -15.08
CA THR A 11 -0.02 7.72 -14.35
C THR A 11 0.80 6.43 -14.48
N GLY A 12 1.63 6.32 -15.52
CA GLY A 12 2.50 5.15 -15.75
C GLY A 12 3.38 4.76 -14.56
N PRO A 13 4.13 5.69 -13.94
CA PRO A 13 4.97 5.38 -12.78
C PRO A 13 4.15 4.89 -11.59
N VAL A 14 2.99 5.50 -11.34
CA VAL A 14 2.09 5.17 -10.22
C VAL A 14 1.57 3.72 -10.32
N ILE A 15 1.23 3.29 -11.54
CA ILE A 15 0.71 1.94 -11.81
C ILE A 15 1.80 0.87 -11.61
N VAL A 16 3.02 1.13 -12.07
CA VAL A 16 4.15 0.21 -11.91
C VAL A 16 4.53 0.06 -10.43
N LEU A 17 4.54 1.16 -9.67
CA LEU A 17 4.78 1.14 -8.22
C LEU A 17 3.71 0.30 -7.48
N ALA A 18 2.43 0.44 -7.86
CA ALA A 18 1.31 -0.31 -7.28
C ALA A 18 1.33 -1.81 -7.63
N GLY A 19 1.98 -2.20 -8.74
CA GLY A 19 2.04 -3.58 -9.25
C GLY A 19 3.23 -4.41 -8.75
N SER A 20 4.21 -3.79 -8.09
CA SER A 20 5.44 -4.49 -7.70
C SER A 20 5.17 -5.65 -6.70
N PRO A 21 5.58 -6.90 -7.02
CA PRO A 21 5.37 -8.03 -6.13
C PRO A 21 6.30 -7.89 -4.91
N SER A 22 5.75 -7.75 -3.70
CA SER A 22 6.57 -7.97 -2.50
C SER A 22 6.60 -9.45 -2.19
N ARG A 23 7.75 -9.92 -1.70
CA ARG A 23 7.80 -11.22 -1.02
C ARG A 23 6.79 -11.22 0.12
N VAL A 24 6.16 -12.38 0.31
CA VAL A 24 5.12 -12.69 1.29
C VAL A 24 5.54 -12.38 2.72
N ASP A 25 6.85 -12.37 2.98
CA ASP A 25 7.42 -12.30 4.32
C ASP A 25 8.00 -10.92 4.67
N ARG A 26 7.41 -9.85 4.14
CA ARG A 26 7.90 -8.48 4.42
C ARG A 26 6.77 -7.52 4.75
N PRO A 27 7.01 -6.60 5.71
CA PRO A 27 6.07 -5.52 6.02
C PRO A 27 5.61 -4.80 4.75
N VAL A 28 4.37 -4.36 4.77
CA VAL A 28 3.77 -3.57 3.69
C VAL A 28 3.25 -2.26 4.26
N LEU A 29 3.37 -1.20 3.47
CA LEU A 29 2.65 0.05 3.71
C LEU A 29 1.28 -0.06 3.05
N VAL A 30 0.26 0.12 3.86
CA VAL A 30 -1.14 0.15 3.44
C VAL A 30 -1.57 1.60 3.41
N VAL A 31 -2.07 2.06 2.26
CA VAL A 31 -2.59 3.41 2.11
C VAL A 31 -4.10 3.33 1.86
N SER A 32 -4.85 4.16 2.57
CA SER A 32 -6.29 4.34 2.40
C SER A 32 -6.60 5.78 1.97
N LEU A 33 -7.83 5.97 1.49
CA LEU A 33 -8.37 7.32 1.30
C LEU A 33 -8.78 7.91 2.66
N PRO A 34 -8.89 9.23 2.77
CA PRO A 34 -9.39 9.88 3.99
C PRO A 34 -10.90 9.70 4.18
N TRP A 35 -11.60 9.15 3.18
CA TRP A 35 -13.00 8.73 3.28
C TRP A 35 -13.10 7.21 3.18
N GLY A 36 -14.00 6.62 3.98
CA GLY A 36 -14.17 5.17 4.06
C GLY A 36 -13.37 4.54 5.22
N PRO A 37 -13.03 3.24 5.13
CA PRO A 37 -12.31 2.57 6.20
C PRO A 37 -10.88 3.09 6.32
N SER A 38 -10.43 3.33 7.55
CA SER A 38 -9.05 3.76 7.80
C SER A 38 -8.07 2.65 7.47
N SER A 39 -6.82 3.01 7.19
CA SER A 39 -5.76 2.04 6.92
C SER A 39 -5.57 1.02 8.06
N GLU A 40 -5.80 1.40 9.32
CA GLU A 40 -5.82 0.48 10.47
C GLU A 40 -6.99 -0.50 10.42
N GLN A 41 -8.20 -0.02 10.09
CA GLN A 41 -9.38 -0.85 9.98
C GLN A 41 -9.22 -1.88 8.86
N ILE A 42 -8.66 -1.47 7.72
CA ILE A 42 -8.34 -2.34 6.59
C ILE A 42 -7.36 -3.44 7.03
N VAL A 43 -6.31 -3.07 7.76
CA VAL A 43 -5.32 -4.03 8.27
C VAL A 43 -5.94 -5.03 9.24
N GLN A 44 -6.80 -4.56 10.16
CA GLN A 44 -7.47 -5.45 11.13
C GLN A 44 -8.42 -6.44 10.44
N ARG A 45 -9.20 -5.98 9.45
CA ARG A 45 -10.13 -6.86 8.69
C ARG A 45 -9.40 -7.87 7.80
N ALA A 46 -8.19 -7.53 7.37
CA ALA A 46 -7.31 -8.42 6.62
C ALA A 46 -6.53 -9.42 7.51
N ASP A 47 -6.85 -9.52 8.81
CA ASP A 47 -6.09 -10.30 9.82
C ASP A 47 -4.59 -9.95 9.83
N GLY A 48 -4.30 -8.66 9.71
CA GLY A 48 -2.96 -8.10 9.81
C GLY A 48 -2.63 -7.57 11.20
N ARG A 49 -1.34 -7.36 11.43
CA ARG A 49 -0.78 -6.69 12.62
C ARG A 49 -0.16 -5.36 12.20
N LEU A 50 -0.50 -4.30 12.92
CA LEU A 50 0.11 -2.98 12.75
C LEU A 50 1.57 -3.00 13.24
N LEU A 51 2.42 -2.24 12.57
CA LEU A 51 3.84 -2.09 12.90
C LEU A 51 4.15 -0.62 13.16
N GLY A 52 4.75 -0.34 14.31
CA GLY A 52 5.22 0.99 14.70
C GLY A 52 4.25 1.71 15.67
N PRO A 53 4.76 2.73 16.39
CA PRO A 53 3.96 3.51 17.34
C PRO A 53 3.12 4.60 16.67
N GLU A 54 3.51 5.03 15.46
CA GLU A 54 2.91 6.17 14.77
C GLU A 54 2.15 5.72 13.52
N SER A 55 0.91 6.16 13.42
CA SER A 55 0.08 6.05 12.22
C SER A 55 0.13 7.36 11.44
N ALA A 56 0.36 7.29 10.12
CA ALA A 56 0.12 8.44 9.26
C ALA A 56 -1.38 8.53 8.93
N PRO A 57 -1.94 9.74 8.70
CA PRO A 57 -3.38 9.91 8.46
C PRO A 57 -3.95 9.08 7.31
N LEU A 58 -3.10 8.73 6.33
CA LEU A 58 -3.48 7.99 5.13
C LEU A 58 -2.84 6.61 5.05
N GLY A 59 -1.97 6.24 5.97
CA GLY A 59 -1.29 4.96 5.83
C GLY A 59 -0.54 4.46 7.04
N VAL A 60 -0.43 3.13 7.11
CA VAL A 60 0.19 2.40 8.21
C VAL A 60 1.07 1.28 7.68
N LEU A 61 2.10 0.93 8.45
CA LEU A 61 2.87 -0.27 8.21
C LEU A 61 2.17 -1.46 8.87
N ALA A 62 2.10 -2.56 8.14
CA ALA A 62 1.47 -3.78 8.62
C ALA A 62 2.18 -5.03 8.12
N THR A 63 1.98 -6.13 8.84
CA THR A 63 2.47 -7.46 8.47
C THR A 63 1.43 -8.52 8.79
N SER A 64 1.50 -9.65 8.12
CA SER A 64 0.72 -10.85 8.44
C SER A 64 1.52 -12.07 8.01
N ASP A 65 1.25 -13.20 8.64
CA ASP A 65 1.86 -14.49 8.26
C ASP A 65 1.07 -15.16 7.11
N ALA A 66 -0.06 -14.58 6.70
CA ALA A 66 -0.92 -15.09 5.64
C ALA A 66 -0.37 -14.75 4.24
N PRO A 67 -0.19 -15.75 3.34
CA PRO A 67 0.29 -15.51 1.98
C PRO A 67 -0.62 -14.60 1.13
N GLU A 68 -1.91 -14.58 1.44
CA GLU A 68 -2.96 -13.82 0.76
C GLU A 68 -3.14 -12.41 1.34
N PHE A 69 -2.31 -11.99 2.30
CA PHE A 69 -2.52 -10.74 3.02
C PHE A 69 -2.69 -9.52 2.10
N ARG A 70 -1.89 -9.43 1.03
CA ARG A 70 -2.02 -8.34 0.04
C ARG A 70 -3.35 -8.32 -0.69
N SER A 71 -3.86 -9.48 -1.10
CA SER A 71 -5.13 -9.54 -1.82
C SER A 71 -6.28 -9.19 -0.88
N ARG A 72 -6.21 -9.63 0.37
CA ARG A 72 -7.15 -9.25 1.44
C ARG A 72 -7.15 -7.76 1.71
N LEU A 73 -5.99 -7.13 1.86
CA LEU A 73 -5.89 -5.67 2.04
C LEU A 73 -6.55 -4.89 0.89
N ARG A 74 -6.36 -5.32 -0.36
CA ARG A 74 -7.02 -4.70 -1.52
C ARG A 74 -8.53 -4.92 -1.50
N ALA A 75 -8.99 -6.11 -1.13
CA ALA A 75 -10.42 -6.43 -1.01
C ALA A 75 -11.10 -5.61 0.10
N GLU A 76 -10.38 -5.30 1.17
CA GLU A 76 -10.87 -4.48 2.30
C GLU A 76 -10.83 -2.97 2.01
N GLY A 77 -10.32 -2.55 0.84
CA GLY A 77 -10.37 -1.15 0.38
C GLY A 77 -9.04 -0.40 0.42
N ALA A 78 -7.90 -1.09 0.54
CA ALA A 78 -6.60 -0.44 0.36
C ALA A 78 -6.46 0.07 -1.08
N ILE A 79 -6.17 1.35 -1.25
CA ILE A 79 -5.93 1.94 -2.57
C ILE A 79 -4.53 1.63 -3.09
N LEU A 80 -3.58 1.43 -2.16
CA LEU A 80 -2.19 1.17 -2.49
C LEU A 80 -1.57 0.29 -1.40
N VAL A 81 -0.84 -0.73 -1.84
CA VAL A 81 -0.13 -1.67 -0.96
C VAL A 81 1.32 -1.79 -1.46
N ILE A 82 2.23 -1.08 -0.78
CA ILE A 82 3.64 -1.02 -1.16
C ILE A 82 4.45 -1.95 -0.26
N GLY A 83 5.41 -2.70 -0.81
CA GLY A 83 6.32 -3.50 0.00
C GLY A 83 7.39 -2.65 0.68
N ALA A 84 7.75 -2.98 1.91
CA ALA A 84 8.77 -2.25 2.67
C ALA A 84 10.13 -2.17 1.96
N SER A 85 10.49 -3.13 1.10
CA SER A 85 11.73 -3.05 0.30
C SER A 85 11.75 -1.83 -0.63
N LEU A 86 10.60 -1.46 -1.21
CA LEU A 86 10.49 -0.28 -2.07
C LEU A 86 10.62 1.00 -1.24
N ILE A 87 10.02 1.02 -0.05
CA ILE A 87 10.13 2.15 0.88
C ILE A 87 11.57 2.30 1.36
N ALA A 88 12.22 1.19 1.72
CA ALA A 88 13.63 1.18 2.09
C ALA A 88 14.54 1.69 0.96
N SER A 89 14.16 1.53 -0.31
CA SER A 89 14.94 2.09 -1.42
C SER A 89 14.88 3.61 -1.56
N ILE A 90 13.87 4.25 -0.94
CA ILE A 90 13.72 5.72 -0.90
C ILE A 90 14.05 6.31 0.48
N CYS A 91 14.13 5.47 1.51
CA CYS A 91 14.55 5.83 2.86
C CYS A 91 16.04 5.46 3.02
N GLY A 92 16.94 6.33 2.54
CA GLY A 92 18.37 6.03 2.53
C GLY A 92 19.28 7.19 2.14
N THR A 93 18.95 8.40 2.60
CA THR A 93 19.91 9.52 2.63
C THR A 93 20.61 9.56 3.98
#